data_AF-A0A5B0GNI8-F1
#
_entry.id   AF-A0A5B0GNI8-F1
#
_cell.length_a   1.000
_cell.length_b   1.000
_cell.length_c   1.000
_cell.angle_alpha   90.00
_cell.angle_beta   90.00
_cell.angle_gamma   90.00
#
_symmetry.space_group_name_H-M   'P 1'
#
loop_
_entity.id
_entity.type
_entity.pdbx_description
1 polymer ?
#
loop_
_entity_poly.entity_id
_entity_poly.type
_entity_poly.pdbx_seq_one_letter_code
_entity_poly.pdbx_strand_id
1 'polypeptide(L)'
;MTISGNVRDHDWSVIATTHPTAGGFDCSIQLSHQTPEGIFKHEFTHSSIFPTEREAVLAGLREGMDWVRLKMANTLSVQPRECR
;
A
#
# COMPACT_ATOMS: atom_id res chain seq x y z
N MET A 1 -12.67 10.73 11.30
CA MET A 1 -12.35 9.33 11.65
C MET A 1 -11.23 8.93 10.69
N THR A 2 -10.69 7.72 10.77
CA THR A 2 -9.74 7.23 9.76
C THR A 2 -10.20 5.84 9.38
N ILE A 3 -10.59 5.65 8.13
CA ILE A 3 -10.90 4.32 7.62
C ILE A 3 -9.57 3.67 7.23
N SER A 4 -9.39 2.42 7.61
CA SER A 4 -8.35 1.57 7.07
C SER A 4 -8.95 0.30 6.48
N GLY A 5 -8.28 -0.21 5.45
CA GLY A 5 -8.60 -1.47 4.81
C GLY A 5 -7.38 -2.37 4.81
N ASN A 6 -7.59 -3.68 4.88
CA ASN A 6 -6.54 -4.67 4.77
C ASN A 6 -6.95 -5.77 3.79
N VAL A 7 -6.05 -6.09 2.87
CA VAL A 7 -6.10 -7.28 2.03
C VAL A 7 -4.88 -8.12 2.37
N ARG A 8 -5.07 -9.41 2.59
CA ARG A 8 -3.99 -10.34 2.90
C ARG A 8 -4.23 -11.65 2.18
N ASP A 9 -3.16 -12.28 1.75
CA ASP A 9 -3.15 -13.60 1.14
C ASP A 9 -1.81 -14.25 1.45
N HIS A 10 -1.81 -15.52 1.85
CA HIS A 10 -0.68 -16.33 2.29
C HIS A 10 0.54 -15.55 2.80
N ASP A 11 1.40 -15.13 1.87
CA ASP A 11 2.71 -14.56 2.16
C ASP A 11 2.74 -13.03 2.03
N TRP A 12 1.68 -12.35 1.63
CA TRP A 12 1.65 -10.90 1.46
C TRP A 12 0.44 -10.22 2.10
N SER A 13 0.59 -8.93 2.39
CA SER A 13 -0.52 -8.08 2.80
C SER A 13 -0.38 -6.67 2.27
N VAL A 14 -1.51 -6.01 2.11
CA VAL A 14 -1.65 -4.59 1.78
C VAL A 14 -2.57 -3.97 2.82
N ILE A 15 -2.13 -2.88 3.43
CA ILE A 15 -2.90 -2.06 4.35
C ILE A 15 -3.00 -0.67 3.72
N ALA A 16 -4.23 -0.18 3.59
CA ALA A 16 -4.52 1.18 3.16
C ALA A 16 -5.11 1.95 4.34
N THR A 17 -4.51 3.07 4.71
CA THR A 17 -5.00 3.94 5.80
C THR A 17 -5.25 5.33 5.24
N THR A 18 -6.43 5.88 5.45
CA THR A 18 -6.75 7.23 4.96
C THR A 18 -6.42 8.29 5.98
N HIS A 19 -6.00 9.46 5.49
CA HIS A 19 -5.84 10.64 6.32
C HIS A 19 -6.61 11.82 5.71
N PRO A 20 -7.28 12.64 6.54
CA PRO A 20 -7.88 13.88 6.07
C PRO A 20 -6.77 14.86 5.67
N THR A 21 -6.96 15.53 4.54
CA THR A 21 -6.02 16.52 3.98
C THR A 21 -6.79 17.71 3.41
N ALA A 22 -6.05 18.73 2.95
CA ALA A 22 -6.67 19.87 2.27
C ALA A 22 -7.35 19.41 0.97
N GLY A 23 -8.68 19.50 0.92
CA GLY A 23 -9.46 19.14 -0.25
C GLY A 23 -9.97 17.70 -0.29
N GLY A 24 -9.82 16.92 0.78
CA GLY A 24 -10.40 15.58 0.88
C GLY A 24 -9.59 14.64 1.74
N PHE A 25 -9.31 13.44 1.22
CA PHE A 25 -8.62 12.36 1.90
C PHE A 25 -7.50 11.81 1.03
N ASP A 26 -6.29 11.68 1.59
CA ASP A 26 -5.22 10.90 0.98
C ASP A 26 -5.22 9.46 1.55
N CYS A 27 -4.29 8.63 1.06
CA CYS A 27 -4.15 7.27 1.54
C CYS A 27 -2.68 6.84 1.62
N SER A 28 -2.25 6.43 2.81
CA SER A 28 -0.98 5.73 3.02
C SER A 28 -1.18 4.23 2.78
N ILE A 29 -0.32 3.65 1.95
CA ILE A 29 -0.35 2.27 1.52
C ILE A 29 0.90 1.59 2.06
N GLN A 30 0.71 0.56 2.87
CA GLN A 30 1.76 -0.30 3.38
C GLN A 30 1.60 -1.69 2.78
N LEU A 31 2.66 -2.24 2.22
CA LEU A 31 2.68 -3.60 1.71
C LEU A 31 3.79 -4.41 2.36
N SER A 32 3.49 -5.67 2.62
CA SER A 32 4.44 -6.65 3.12
C SER A 32 4.39 -7.91 2.25
N HIS A 33 5.54 -8.53 2.05
CA HIS A 33 5.66 -9.82 1.38
C HIS A 33 6.74 -10.64 2.09
N GLN A 34 6.34 -11.77 2.65
CA GLN A 34 7.21 -12.77 3.24
C GLN A 34 7.80 -13.61 2.11
N THR A 35 9.12 -13.53 2.00
CA THR A 35 9.90 -14.34 1.06
C THR A 35 10.83 -15.24 1.84
N PRO A 36 11.33 -16.35 1.27
CA PRO A 36 12.34 -17.18 1.91
C PRO A 36 13.59 -16.39 2.36
N GLU A 37 13.89 -15.28 1.67
CA GLU A 37 15.02 -14.40 1.95
C GLU A 37 14.72 -13.36 3.06
N GLY A 38 13.47 -13.21 3.48
CA GLY A 38 13.05 -12.29 4.53
C GLY A 38 11.71 -11.60 4.27
N ILE A 39 11.35 -10.68 5.17
CA ILE A 39 10.11 -9.89 5.04
C ILE A 39 10.44 -8.60 4.28
N PHE A 40 9.93 -8.48 3.07
CA PHE A 40 9.90 -7.22 2.34
C PHE A 40 8.78 -6.35 2.90
N LYS A 41 9.08 -5.07 3.17
CA LYS A 41 8.09 -4.05 3.52
C LYS A 41 8.31 -2.81 2.67
N HIS A 42 7.23 -2.23 2.18
CA HIS A 42 7.26 -0.97 1.45
C HIS A 42 6.06 -0.12 1.84
N GLU A 43 6.28 1.19 1.92
CA GLU A 43 5.27 2.16 2.28
C GLU A 43 5.37 3.35 1.35
N PHE A 44 4.22 3.82 0.87
CA PHE A 44 4.09 4.99 0.01
C PHE A 44 2.69 5.58 0.15
N THR A 45 2.52 6.82 -0.31
CA THR A 45 1.23 7.52 -0.29
C THR A 45 0.65 7.54 -1.70
N HIS A 46 -0.65 7.26 -1.83
CA HIS A 46 -1.36 7.39 -3.10
C HIS A 46 -1.24 8.83 -3.61
N SER A 47 -0.92 9.01 -4.88
CA SER A 47 -0.63 10.32 -5.48
C SER A 47 -1.83 11.29 -5.60
N SER A 48 -3.02 10.86 -5.19
CA SER A 48 -4.29 11.56 -5.45
C SER A 48 -5.03 11.83 -4.15
N ILE A 49 -5.81 12.90 -4.14
CA ILE A 49 -6.73 13.25 -3.05
C ILE A 49 -8.14 12.88 -3.50
N PHE A 50 -8.87 12.20 -2.62
CA PHE A 50 -10.22 11.72 -2.90
C PHE A 50 -11.27 12.49 -2.09
N PRO A 51 -12.48 12.69 -2.64
CA PRO A 51 -13.56 13.35 -1.93
C PRO A 51 -14.02 12.62 -0.65
N THR A 52 -13.90 11.30 -0.61
CA THR A 52 -14.37 10.47 0.52
C THR A 52 -13.31 9.49 1.04
N GLU A 53 -13.38 9.17 2.33
CA GLU A 53 -12.53 8.14 2.96
C GLU A 53 -12.67 6.78 2.25
N ARG A 54 -13.90 6.41 1.86
CA ARG A 54 -14.16 5.13 1.18
C ARG A 54 -13.43 5.04 -0.16
N GLU A 55 -13.47 6.10 -0.96
CA GLU A 55 -12.78 6.13 -2.26
C GLU A 55 -11.26 6.06 -2.08
N ALA A 56 -10.72 6.81 -1.11
CA ALA A 56 -9.29 6.77 -0.79
C ALA A 56 -8.82 5.37 -0.36
N VAL A 57 -9.56 4.68 0.52
CA VAL A 57 -9.22 3.30 0.91
C VAL A 57 -9.29 2.34 -0.27
N LEU A 58 -10.37 2.38 -1.07
CA LEU A 58 -10.53 1.45 -2.19
C LEU A 58 -9.47 1.67 -3.28
N ALA A 59 -9.11 2.92 -3.55
CA ALA A 59 -8.03 3.26 -4.48
C ALA A 59 -6.67 2.80 -3.94
N GLY A 60 -6.37 3.06 -2.66
CA GLY A 60 -5.13 2.63 -2.03
C GLY A 60 -4.97 1.10 -1.98
N LEU A 61 -6.04 0.36 -1.68
CA LEU A 61 -6.04 -1.10 -1.74
C LEU A 61 -5.78 -1.61 -3.16
N ARG A 62 -6.41 -1.00 -4.17
CA ARG A 62 -6.23 -1.39 -5.57
C ARG A 62 -4.78 -1.17 -6.02
N GLU A 63 -4.23 0.01 -5.77
CA GLU A 63 -2.85 0.33 -6.13
C GLU A 63 -1.86 -0.59 -5.40
N GLY A 64 -2.05 -0.83 -4.11
CA GLY A 64 -1.21 -1.77 -3.37
C GLY A 64 -1.25 -3.19 -3.91
N MET A 65 -2.43 -3.69 -4.32
CA MET A 65 -2.55 -5.02 -4.95
C MET A 65 -1.86 -5.08 -6.31
N ASP A 66 -1.97 -4.05 -7.14
CA ASP A 66 -1.27 -3.99 -8.43
C ASP A 66 0.25 -3.96 -8.23
N TRP A 67 0.73 -3.26 -7.19
CA TRP A 67 2.14 -3.23 -6.82
C TRP A 67 2.65 -4.62 -6.40
N VAL A 68 1.91 -5.33 -5.54
CA VAL A 68 2.23 -6.72 -5.15
C VAL A 68 2.29 -7.62 -6.39
N ARG A 69 1.31 -7.53 -7.29
CA ARG A 69 1.30 -8.31 -8.54
C ARG A 69 2.53 -8.04 -9.40
N LEU A 70 2.90 -6.77 -9.57
CA LEU A 70 4.10 -6.39 -10.32
C LEU A 70 5.39 -6.86 -9.64
N LYS A 71 5.44 -6.86 -8.31
CA LYS A 71 6.57 -7.40 -7.55
C LYS A 71 6.70 -8.91 -7.71
N MET A 72 5.60 -9.65 -7.62
CA MET A 72 5.59 -11.12 -7.83
C MET A 72 5.92 -11.51 -9.28
N ALA A 73 5.59 -10.66 -10.25
CA ALA A 73 5.99 -10.83 -11.65
C ALA A 73 7.46 -10.49 -11.92
N ASN A 74 8.24 -10.14 -10.89
CA ASN A 74 9.62 -9.63 -10.99
C ASN A 74 9.78 -8.38 -11.87
N THR A 75 8.69 -7.64 -12.12
CA THR A 75 8.71 -6.39 -12.90
C THR A 75 9.30 -5.23 -12.08
N LEU A 76 9.21 -5.30 -10.75
CA LEU A 76 9.72 -4.28 -9.83
C LEU A 76 10.91 -4.79 -9.00
N SER A 77 12.09 -4.25 -9.25
CA SER A 77 13.27 -4.39 -8.39
C SER A 77 13.36 -3.23 -7.41
N VAL A 78 12.51 -3.22 -6.38
CA VAL A 78 12.66 -2.26 -5.28
C VAL A 78 13.60 -2.84 -4.24
N GLN A 79 14.73 -2.17 -4.04
CA GLN A 79 15.65 -2.47 -2.94
C GLN A 79 15.03 -1.95 -1.65
N PRO A 80 15.01 -2.73 -0.55
CA PRO A 80 14.71 -2.20 0.76
C PRO A 80 15.64 -1.02 1.01
N ARG A 81 15.12 0.11 1.47
CA ARG A 81 15.99 1.20 1.93
C ARG A 81 16.78 0.66 3.12
N GLU A 82 18.06 0.37 2.91
CA GLU A 82 18.99 0.09 4.00
C GLU A 82 18.98 1.34 4.89
N CYS A 83 18.47 1.19 6.12
CA CYS A 83 18.64 2.21 7.15
C CYS A 83 20.15 2.37 7.38
N ARG A 84 20.72 3.47 6.90
CA ARG A 84 22.07 3.91 7.25
C ARG A 84 22.05 4.78 8.49
#